data_AF-A0A1A8SIB3-F1
#
_entry.id   AF-A0A1A8SIB3-F1
#
_cell.length_a   1.000
_cell.length_b   1.000
_cell.length_c   1.000
_cell.angle_alpha   90.00
_cell.angle_beta   90.00
_cell.angle_gamma   90.00
#
_symmetry.space_group_name_H-M   'P 1'
#
loop_
_entity.id
_entity.type
_entity.pdbx_description
1 polymer ?
#
loop_
_entity_poly.entity_id
_entity_poly.type
_entity_poly.pdbx_seq_one_letter_code
_entity_poly.pdbx_strand_id
1 'polypeptide(L)'
;PILPVVGNLLELNLENPLKDFERLRTTYGDVYSLFIGRKAAVVINGLETVKEAIMTKAADFAGRPQDLLVNDVTQRKGVILA
;
A
#
# COMPACT_ATOMS: atom_id res chain seq x y z
N PRO A 1 -9.48 -3.73 -14.65
CA PRO A 1 -10.12 -2.38 -14.72
C PRO A 1 -10.61 -2.02 -13.33
N ILE A 2 -10.41 -0.78 -12.89
CA ILE A 2 -10.66 -0.41 -11.49
C ILE A 2 -12.16 -0.38 -11.23
N LEU A 3 -12.62 -1.11 -10.20
CA LEU A 3 -14.02 -1.13 -9.83
C LEU A 3 -14.39 0.13 -9.03
N PRO A 4 -15.55 0.76 -9.31
CA PRO A 4 -16.02 1.88 -8.52
C PRO A 4 -16.11 1.52 -7.03
N VAL A 5 -15.73 2.45 -6.15
CA VAL A 5 -15.78 2.32 -4.68
C VAL A 5 -14.80 1.32 -4.07
N VAL A 6 -14.58 0.15 -4.68
CA VAL A 6 -13.79 -0.96 -4.12
C VAL A 6 -12.34 -0.99 -4.67
N GLY A 7 -12.11 -0.42 -5.84
CA GLY A 7 -10.79 -0.35 -6.44
C GLY A 7 -10.31 -1.72 -6.94
N ASN A 8 -9.10 -2.10 -6.52
CA ASN A 8 -8.48 -3.41 -6.80
C ASN A 8 -8.69 -4.43 -5.68
N LEU A 9 -9.45 -4.11 -4.62
CA LEU A 9 -9.52 -4.95 -3.43
C LEU A 9 -10.09 -6.35 -3.70
N LEU A 10 -11.01 -6.49 -4.67
CA LEU A 10 -11.58 -7.79 -5.07
C LEU A 10 -10.65 -8.63 -5.94
N GLU A 11 -9.63 -8.02 -6.54
CA GLU A 11 -8.62 -8.70 -7.36
C GLU A 11 -7.47 -9.23 -6.49
N LEU A 12 -7.41 -8.84 -5.21
CA LEU A 12 -6.41 -9.24 -4.24
C LEU A 12 -6.97 -10.29 -3.28
N ASN A 13 -6.20 -11.35 -3.03
CA ASN A 13 -6.50 -12.27 -1.95
C ASN A 13 -6.10 -11.64 -0.60
N LEU A 14 -7.09 -11.22 0.20
CA LEU A 14 -6.86 -10.60 1.51
C LEU A 14 -6.33 -11.58 2.57
N GLU A 15 -6.51 -12.89 2.38
CA GLU A 15 -5.97 -13.91 3.29
C GLU A 15 -4.46 -14.13 3.06
N ASN A 16 -4.00 -13.96 1.82
CA ASN A 16 -2.58 -14.06 1.48
C ASN A 16 -2.17 -13.04 0.38
N PRO A 17 -2.07 -11.74 0.73
CA PRO A 17 -1.82 -10.69 -0.24
C PRO A 17 -0.38 -10.68 -0.77
N LEU A 18 0.57 -11.30 -0.07
CA LEU A 18 1.98 -11.34 -0.46
C LEU A 18 2.19 -11.96 -1.84
N LYS A 19 1.50 -13.08 -2.11
CA LYS A 19 1.59 -13.78 -3.40
C LYS A 19 1.07 -12.91 -4.55
N ASP A 20 0.00 -12.16 -4.31
CA ASP A 20 -0.52 -11.23 -5.31
C ASP A 20 0.41 -10.04 -5.52
N PHE A 21 1.03 -9.51 -4.47
CA PHE A 21 2.01 -8.43 -4.61
C PHE A 21 3.28 -8.86 -5.36
N GLU A 22 3.71 -10.11 -5.23
CA GLU A 22 4.80 -10.68 -6.04
C GLU A 22 4.40 -10.84 -7.51
N ARG A 23 3.18 -11.32 -7.78
CA ARG A 23 2.63 -11.40 -9.14
C ARG A 23 2.54 -10.03 -9.80
N LEU A 24 2.06 -9.03 -9.07
CA LEU A 24 1.97 -7.65 -9.53
C LEU A 24 3.35 -7.04 -9.75
N ARG A 25 4.32 -7.32 -8.87
CA ARG A 25 5.71 -6.92 -9.06
C ARG A 25 6.29 -7.46 -10.36
N THR A 26 6.03 -8.73 -10.67
CA THR A 26 6.50 -9.36 -11.93
C THR A 26 5.91 -8.68 -13.16
N THR A 27 4.69 -8.13 -13.04
CA THR A 27 3.96 -7.52 -14.16
C THR A 27 4.29 -6.03 -14.35
N TYR A 28 4.38 -5.29 -13.25
CA TYR A 28 4.47 -3.82 -13.25
C TYR A 28 5.83 -3.29 -12.77
N GLY A 29 6.66 -4.15 -12.18
CA GLY A 29 7.97 -3.80 -11.63
C GLY A 29 7.96 -3.52 -10.12
N ASP A 30 9.07 -2.98 -9.65
CA ASP A 30 9.36 -2.74 -8.24
C ASP A 30 8.52 -1.61 -7.61
N VAL A 31 7.91 -0.74 -8.41
CA VAL A 31 7.02 0.33 -7.94
C VAL A 31 5.75 0.33 -8.77
N TYR A 32 4.60 0.19 -8.12
CA TYR A 32 3.31 0.20 -8.79
C TYR A 32 2.20 0.77 -7.90
N SER A 33 1.11 1.20 -8.52
CA SER A 33 -0.04 1.77 -7.82
C SER A 33 -1.23 0.83 -7.80
N LEU A 34 -1.94 0.79 -6.69
CA LEU A 34 -3.22 0.10 -6.49
C LEU A 34 -4.26 1.08 -5.99
N PHE A 35 -5.54 0.79 -6.26
CA PHE A 35 -6.64 1.48 -5.62
C PHE A 35 -7.20 0.61 -4.49
N ILE A 36 -7.06 1.09 -3.26
CA ILE A 36 -7.70 0.49 -2.08
C ILE A 36 -8.99 1.28 -1.84
N GLY A 37 -10.12 0.70 -2.22
CA GLY A 37 -11.38 1.41 -2.23
C GLY A 37 -11.35 2.56 -3.26
N ARG A 38 -11.49 3.80 -2.77
CA ARG A 38 -11.42 5.02 -3.58
C ARG A 38 -10.07 5.73 -3.51
N LYS A 39 -9.14 5.24 -2.69
CA LYS A 39 -7.83 5.88 -2.45
C LYS A 39 -6.75 5.16 -3.25
N ALA A 40 -5.87 5.93 -3.88
CA ALA A 40 -4.68 5.38 -4.50
C ALA A 40 -3.63 5.07 -3.41
N ALA A 41 -2.97 3.94 -3.54
CA ALA A 41 -1.86 3.50 -2.72
C ALA A 41 -0.71 3.08 -3.64
N VAL A 42 0.52 3.43 -3.27
CA VAL A 42 1.73 3.02 -3.99
C VAL A 42 2.40 1.90 -3.20
N VAL A 43 2.66 0.79 -3.88
CA VAL A 43 3.40 -0.35 -3.33
C VAL A 43 4.84 -0.25 -3.82
N ILE A 44 5.78 -0.32 -2.88
CA ILE A 44 7.22 -0.37 -3.15
C ILE A 44 7.68 -1.79 -2.81
N ASN A 45 8.28 -2.45 -3.79
CA ASN A 45 8.75 -3.83 -3.70
C ASN A 45 10.19 -3.91 -4.25
N GLY A 46 11.03 -4.74 -3.66
CA GLY A 46 12.46 -4.84 -4.01
C GLY A 46 13.38 -4.11 -3.04
N LEU A 47 14.59 -4.65 -2.87
CA LEU A 47 15.51 -4.19 -1.83
C LEU A 47 16.01 -2.76 -2.09
N GLU A 48 16.36 -2.43 -3.34
CA GLU A 48 16.93 -1.13 -3.70
C GLU A 48 15.90 -0.01 -3.54
N THR A 49 14.68 -0.21 -4.03
CA THR A 49 13.58 0.77 -3.96
C THR A 49 13.09 0.98 -2.53
N VAL A 50 13.00 -0.08 -1.73
CA VAL A 50 12.67 0.01 -0.30
C VAL A 50 13.78 0.73 0.46
N LYS A 51 15.05 0.43 0.17
CA LYS A 51 16.20 1.12 0.77
C LYS A 51 16.19 2.61 0.44
N GLU A 52 15.92 2.97 -0.81
CA GLU A 52 15.82 4.38 -1.21
C GLU A 52 14.70 5.08 -0.45
N ALA A 53 13.51 4.49 -0.37
CA ALA A 53 12.36 5.10 0.29
C ALA A 53 12.60 5.28 1.80
N ILE A 54 13.07 4.23 2.50
CA ILE A 54 13.17 4.21 3.96
C ILE A 54 14.46 4.85 4.47
N MET A 55 15.57 4.81 3.71
CA MET A 55 16.85 5.38 4.14
C MET A 55 17.14 6.72 3.48
N THR A 56 17.14 6.78 2.15
CA THR A 56 17.56 7.99 1.41
C THR A 56 16.50 9.08 1.47
N LYS A 57 15.22 8.70 1.34
CA LYS A 57 14.07 9.62 1.37
C LYS A 57 13.25 9.48 2.64
N ALA A 58 13.90 9.10 3.75
CA ALA A 58 13.24 8.75 5.01
C ALA A 58 12.26 9.83 5.49
N ALA A 59 12.61 11.12 5.34
CA ALA A 59 11.74 12.23 5.75
C ALA A 59 10.46 12.31 4.91
N ASP A 60 10.55 12.06 3.60
CA ASP A 60 9.41 12.10 2.69
C ASP A 60 8.46 10.90 2.92
N PHE A 61 9.01 9.74 3.33
CA PHE A 61 8.27 8.51 3.59
C PHE A 61 7.97 8.26 5.08
N ALA A 62 8.24 9.22 5.97
CA ALA A 62 7.97 9.11 7.41
C ALA A 62 6.48 9.26 7.78
N GLY A 63 5.64 9.69 6.83
CA GLY A 63 4.22 9.93 7.06
C GLY A 63 3.43 8.66 7.39
N ARG A 64 2.46 8.77 8.29
CA ARG A 64 1.56 7.67 8.68
C ARG A 64 0.16 7.90 8.12
N PRO A 65 -0.28 7.14 7.11
CA PRO A 65 -1.58 7.37 6.48
C PRO A 65 -2.72 6.93 7.40
N GLN A 66 -3.60 7.87 7.74
CA GLN A 66 -4.79 7.64 8.57
C GLN A 66 -5.97 7.09 7.73
N ASP A 67 -5.98 7.35 6.42
CA ASP A 67 -7.18 7.25 5.59
C ASP A 67 -7.32 5.95 4.76
N LEU A 68 -6.35 5.04 4.85
CA LEU A 68 -6.34 3.76 4.12
C LEU A 68 -6.96 2.63 4.96
N LEU A 69 -8.23 2.77 5.37
CA LEU A 69 -8.99 1.85 6.26
C LEU A 69 -8.46 1.76 7.71
N VAL A 70 -7.27 2.29 7.96
CA VAL A 70 -6.61 2.36 9.27
C VAL A 70 -7.51 3.06 10.30
N ASN A 71 -8.10 4.21 9.96
CA ASN A 71 -9.02 4.93 10.82
C ASN A 71 -10.27 4.12 11.19
N ASP A 72 -10.82 3.38 10.23
CA ASP A 72 -12.05 2.61 10.42
C ASP A 72 -11.81 1.42 11.37
N VAL A 73 -10.66 0.76 11.23
CA VAL A 73 -10.27 -0.40 12.04
C VAL A 73 -9.80 0.00 13.44
N THR A 74 -9.05 1.11 13.56
CA THR A 74 -8.41 1.50 14.83
C THR A 74 -9.15 2.58 15.61
N GLN A 75 -10.23 3.13 15.06
CA GLN A 75 -11.04 4.19 15.69
C GLN A 75 -10.19 5.40 16.12
N ARG A 76 -9.11 5.70 15.38
CA ARG A 76 -8.13 6.77 15.66
C ARG A 76 -7.45 6.69 17.04
N LYS A 77 -7.35 5.49 17.61
CA LYS A 77 -6.68 5.28 18.89
C LYS A 77 -5.27 4.75 18.69
N GLY A 78 -4.30 5.38 19.36
CA GLY A 78 -2.92 4.91 19.45
C GLY A 78 -1.91 5.78 18.70
N VAL A 79 -0.64 5.61 19.06
CA VAL A 79 0.50 6.37 18.52
C VAL A 79 1.18 5.70 17.32
N ILE A 80 0.88 4.41 17.08
CA ILE A 80 1.46 3.62 15.97
C ILE A 80 1.00 4.17 14.61
N LEU A 81 -0.10 4.91 14.59
CA LEU A 81 -0.69 5.45 13.37
C LEU A 81 -0.68 6.98 13.36
N ALA A 82 -0.34 7.64 14.48
CA ALA A 82 -0.42 9.09 14.71
C ALA A 82 0.55 9.91 13.85
#